data_AF-A0A6A7WAQ9-F1
#
_entry.id   AF-A0A6A7WAQ9-F1
#
_cell.length_a   1.000
_cell.length_b   1.000
_cell.length_c   1.000
_cell.angle_alpha   90.00
_cell.angle_beta   90.00
_cell.angle_gamma   90.00
#
_symmetry.space_group_name_H-M   'P 1'
#
loop_
_entity.id
_entity.type
_entity.pdbx_description
1 polymer ?
#
loop_
_entity_poly.entity_id
_entity_poly.type
_entity_poly.pdbx_seq_one_letter_code
_entity_poly.pdbx_strand_id
1 'polypeptide(L)'
;MKKIFQYIMLAVVTIVMASCTSDIEETTATTAKNNVQLVVGEFPAFGDSQTRAIGTPDPGKTSWAEGDELLLVIDNTFYGSHSATFTYNGKSWELTSGELVYREGDPAYIPHVYYAPNYKWANTSLMLKKGKAAGTDEYIEGKAIITGNGETITVSFAETTRKYSRLRIATLPNEQITVDTEDFTPAGSSDMEQKGNYTLTSDEKGNAYLYGTFINNSEVTVKYREAALTTHTFSQATESAKSYALDATVVSLADEGITYDQIVEDVKKELDAGKTYINLMLAPDVDEETLDAIHIGLLEGDARQWSINLTLIGCKKIPSRGFMYWKMLKSIALPNVTEIGENAFSDCSGLQKVVLGNLTKVYGNVGKKGIFDGCETRSIDLVLSKDQKAMNDGEAEGRYCWTADIITDYDLSNEHVSKKFLGYEFKSITCRYKFE
;
A
#
# COMPACT_ATOMS: atom_id res chain seq x y z
N MET A 1 -46.56 -8.73 -18.90
CA MET A 1 -45.61 -8.40 -20.00
C MET A 1 -44.18 -8.64 -19.52
N LYS A 2 -43.16 -8.67 -20.40
CA LYS A 2 -41.75 -8.66 -19.95
C LYS A 2 -41.43 -7.21 -19.52
N LYS A 3 -41.00 -6.99 -18.27
CA LYS A 3 -40.43 -5.69 -17.89
C LYS A 3 -38.93 -5.77 -18.11
N ILE A 4 -38.44 -4.94 -19.03
CA ILE A 4 -37.00 -4.70 -19.22
C ILE A 4 -36.74 -3.35 -18.59
N PHE A 5 -35.71 -3.26 -17.76
CA PHE A 5 -35.26 -1.99 -17.22
C PHE A 5 -34.59 -1.18 -18.33
N GLN A 6 -35.30 -0.20 -18.88
CA GLN A 6 -34.75 0.88 -19.70
C GLN A 6 -35.15 2.20 -19.04
N TYR A 7 -34.17 3.06 -18.78
CA TYR A 7 -34.22 4.06 -17.72
C TYR A 7 -34.96 5.36 -18.09
N ILE A 8 -35.63 6.00 -17.11
CA ILE A 8 -35.97 7.45 -17.11
C ILE A 8 -35.27 8.12 -15.94
N MET A 9 -34.59 9.21 -16.28
CA MET A 9 -33.98 10.19 -15.38
C MET A 9 -35.01 10.78 -14.41
N LEU A 10 -34.77 10.67 -13.10
CA LEU A 10 -35.30 11.65 -12.16
C LEU A 10 -34.20 12.06 -11.19
N ALA A 11 -33.75 13.31 -11.36
CA ALA A 11 -32.87 14.00 -10.43
C ALA A 11 -33.52 14.04 -9.04
N VAL A 12 -32.73 13.80 -8.00
CA VAL A 12 -33.13 14.15 -6.64
C VAL A 12 -33.22 15.68 -6.60
N VAL A 13 -34.43 16.19 -6.81
CA VAL A 13 -34.80 17.55 -6.40
C VAL A 13 -34.90 17.50 -4.88
N THR A 14 -34.09 18.29 -4.21
CA THR A 14 -34.32 18.68 -2.82
C THR A 14 -35.64 19.42 -2.75
N ILE A 15 -36.75 18.71 -2.52
CA ILE A 15 -38.06 19.31 -2.33
C ILE A 15 -38.09 19.92 -0.93
N VAL A 16 -37.76 21.22 -0.87
CA VAL A 16 -38.38 22.12 0.11
C VAL A 16 -39.85 22.23 -0.31
N MET A 17 -40.75 21.85 0.58
CA MET A 17 -42.20 21.87 0.36
C MET A 17 -42.69 23.26 -0.10
N ALA A 18 -43.45 23.30 -1.21
CA ALA A 18 -44.71 24.06 -1.32
C ALA A 18 -45.39 23.92 -2.70
N SER A 19 -46.71 23.66 -2.62
CA SER A 19 -47.80 24.01 -3.55
C SER A 19 -47.87 23.48 -5.00
N CYS A 20 -48.87 22.61 -5.19
CA CYS A 20 -49.97 22.65 -6.17
C CYS A 20 -49.71 22.73 -7.70
N THR A 21 -50.09 21.63 -8.35
CA THR A 21 -50.90 21.46 -9.58
C THR A 21 -50.50 22.19 -10.88
N SER A 22 -50.20 21.40 -11.92
CA SER A 22 -51.04 21.34 -13.14
C SER A 22 -50.54 20.27 -14.13
N ASP A 23 -51.51 19.68 -14.84
CA ASP A 23 -51.45 18.55 -15.76
C ASP A 23 -50.54 18.71 -16.99
N ILE A 24 -49.99 17.60 -17.47
CA ILE A 24 -49.47 17.45 -18.84
C ILE A 24 -49.97 16.10 -19.39
N GLU A 25 -50.81 16.16 -20.43
CA GLU A 25 -51.19 15.02 -21.27
C GLU A 25 -49.99 14.57 -22.12
N GLU A 26 -49.74 13.25 -22.19
CA GLU A 26 -48.79 12.69 -23.14
C GLU A 26 -49.42 11.55 -23.96
N THR A 27 -49.32 11.72 -25.28
CA THR A 27 -49.87 10.89 -26.34
C THR A 27 -49.19 9.52 -26.47
N THR A 28 -50.01 8.52 -26.76
CA THR A 28 -49.70 7.10 -26.92
C THR A 28 -48.78 6.77 -28.09
N ALA A 29 -47.68 6.04 -27.81
CA ALA A 29 -47.02 5.13 -28.75
C ALA A 29 -46.59 3.85 -28.00
N THR A 30 -47.22 2.72 -28.34
CA THR A 30 -47.03 1.40 -27.71
C THR A 30 -45.72 0.73 -28.14
N THR A 31 -44.66 0.95 -27.37
CA THR A 31 -43.73 -0.10 -26.94
C THR A 31 -43.58 0.09 -25.43
N ALA A 32 -43.97 -0.90 -24.63
CA ALA A 32 -44.03 -0.78 -23.18
C ALA A 32 -42.63 -0.61 -22.56
N LYS A 33 -42.10 0.61 -22.61
CA LYS A 33 -40.98 1.08 -21.78
C LYS A 33 -41.52 1.20 -20.36
N ASN A 34 -41.21 0.21 -19.53
CA ASN A 34 -41.44 0.34 -18.09
C ASN A 34 -40.27 1.14 -17.53
N ASN A 35 -40.51 2.42 -17.30
CA ASN A 35 -39.52 3.35 -16.78
C ASN A 35 -39.37 3.10 -15.29
N VAL A 36 -38.34 2.36 -14.88
CA VAL A 36 -38.10 2.05 -13.47
C VAL A 36 -37.13 3.06 -12.87
N GLN A 37 -37.49 3.63 -11.73
CA GLN A 37 -36.68 4.59 -11.00
C GLN A 37 -35.70 3.85 -10.07
N LEU A 38 -34.40 4.16 -10.15
CA LEU A 38 -33.42 3.76 -9.13
C LEU A 38 -33.22 4.90 -8.13
N VAL A 39 -33.52 4.61 -6.87
CA VAL A 39 -33.28 5.50 -5.73
C VAL A 39 -32.16 4.87 -4.90
N VAL A 40 -31.03 5.57 -4.79
CA VAL A 40 -29.89 5.11 -4.00
C VAL A 40 -29.76 6.00 -2.78
N GLY A 41 -29.72 5.39 -1.59
CA GLY A 41 -29.48 6.10 -0.34
C GLY A 41 -28.05 6.66 -0.22
N GLU A 42 -27.78 7.31 0.90
CA GLU A 42 -26.44 7.86 1.19
C GLU A 42 -25.37 6.78 1.25
N PHE A 43 -24.12 7.19 1.03
CA PHE A 43 -22.96 6.32 1.23
C PHE A 43 -22.91 5.88 2.71
N PRO A 44 -22.60 4.61 3.01
CA PRO A 44 -22.59 4.15 4.39
C PRO A 44 -21.55 4.88 5.24
N ALA A 45 -22.01 5.48 6.33
CA ALA A 45 -21.13 6.01 7.36
C ALA A 45 -20.71 4.87 8.28
N PHE A 46 -19.48 4.40 8.12
CA PHE A 46 -18.89 3.48 9.09
C PHE A 46 -18.48 4.31 10.31
N GLY A 47 -19.16 4.09 11.44
CA GLY A 47 -19.08 4.92 12.66
C GLY A 47 -17.67 5.23 13.15
N ASP A 48 -17.57 6.21 14.05
CA ASP A 48 -16.36 6.92 14.50
C ASP A 48 -15.04 6.33 14.00
N SER A 49 -14.35 7.13 13.19
CA SER A 49 -12.93 6.99 12.83
C SER A 49 -12.09 6.88 14.09
N GLN A 50 -12.05 5.69 14.70
CA GLN A 50 -11.23 5.38 15.86
C GLN A 50 -9.84 5.08 15.31
N THR A 51 -9.17 6.17 14.90
CA THR A 51 -7.78 6.22 14.50
C THR A 51 -6.93 5.60 15.59
N ARG A 52 -6.13 4.58 15.27
CA ARG A 52 -4.92 4.32 16.06
C ARG A 52 -3.67 5.07 15.51
N ALA A 53 -3.94 6.08 14.66
CA ALA A 53 -3.18 7.26 14.16
C ALA A 53 -2.00 7.04 13.20
N ILE A 54 -1.80 7.86 12.13
CA ILE A 54 -1.17 9.20 12.27
C ILE A 54 -1.98 10.43 11.79
N GLY A 55 -2.09 11.44 12.66
CA GLY A 55 -2.32 12.85 12.32
C GLY A 55 -3.77 13.37 12.39
N THR A 56 -4.71 12.76 11.68
CA THR A 56 -6.12 13.22 11.62
C THR A 56 -7.09 12.06 11.52
N PRO A 57 -8.34 12.21 11.99
CA PRO A 57 -9.44 11.33 11.63
C PRO A 57 -9.49 11.20 10.11
N ASP A 58 -9.36 9.97 9.63
CA ASP A 58 -9.64 9.65 8.24
C ASP A 58 -11.01 8.95 8.23
N PRO A 59 -12.08 9.67 7.86
CA PRO A 59 -13.40 9.08 7.79
C PRO A 59 -13.52 8.08 6.62
N GLY A 60 -12.52 7.99 5.74
CA GLY A 60 -12.62 7.33 4.46
C GLY A 60 -13.55 8.04 3.51
N LYS A 61 -14.02 7.28 2.53
CA LYS A 61 -15.13 7.71 1.66
C LYS A 61 -16.40 7.88 2.51
N THR A 62 -17.03 9.04 2.40
CA THR A 62 -18.25 9.42 3.14
C THR A 62 -19.41 9.79 2.23
N SER A 63 -19.17 9.89 0.93
CA SER A 63 -20.17 10.23 -0.08
C SER A 63 -19.86 9.53 -1.40
N TRP A 64 -20.89 9.40 -2.23
CA TRP A 64 -20.73 8.99 -3.63
C TRP A 64 -19.90 10.04 -4.39
N ALA A 65 -19.10 9.56 -5.34
CA ALA A 65 -18.24 10.37 -6.21
C ALA A 65 -18.45 9.95 -7.66
N GLU A 66 -18.26 10.89 -8.59
CA GLU A 66 -18.39 10.62 -10.02
C GLU A 66 -17.48 9.44 -10.42
N GLY A 67 -18.04 8.50 -11.17
CA GLY A 67 -17.37 7.26 -11.57
C GLY A 67 -17.58 6.08 -10.62
N ASP A 68 -18.17 6.27 -9.44
CA ASP A 68 -18.56 5.14 -8.57
C ASP A 68 -19.53 4.21 -9.30
N GLU A 69 -19.40 2.90 -9.05
CA GLU A 69 -20.23 1.87 -9.66
C GLU A 69 -21.00 1.07 -8.60
N LEU A 70 -22.28 0.81 -8.88
CA LEU A 70 -23.11 -0.15 -8.17
C LEU A 70 -23.47 -1.30 -9.07
N LEU A 71 -23.30 -2.51 -8.55
CA LEU A 71 -23.69 -3.73 -9.23
C LEU A 71 -24.91 -4.33 -8.55
N LEU A 72 -26.02 -4.42 -9.28
CA LEU A 72 -27.25 -5.03 -8.82
C LEU A 72 -27.41 -6.39 -9.48
N VAL A 73 -27.81 -7.39 -8.70
CA VAL A 73 -28.17 -8.72 -9.18
C VAL A 73 -29.63 -8.95 -8.87
N ILE A 74 -30.42 -9.30 -9.88
CA ILE A 74 -31.83 -9.65 -9.75
C ILE A 74 -32.02 -11.12 -10.05
N ASP A 75 -32.73 -11.81 -9.16
CA ASP A 75 -33.12 -13.19 -9.32
C ASP A 75 -34.63 -13.29 -9.52
N ASN A 76 -35.02 -14.13 -10.47
CA ASN A 76 -36.41 -14.43 -10.73
C ASN A 76 -36.57 -15.86 -11.29
N THR A 77 -37.75 -16.42 -11.13
CA THR A 77 -38.06 -17.82 -11.43
C THR A 77 -38.05 -18.15 -12.92
N PHE A 78 -38.25 -17.18 -13.80
CA PHE A 78 -38.43 -17.42 -15.24
C PHE A 78 -37.19 -17.14 -16.08
N TYR A 79 -36.46 -16.08 -15.76
CA TYR A 79 -35.29 -15.63 -16.51
C TYR A 79 -33.98 -15.97 -15.76
N GLY A 80 -34.04 -16.35 -14.48
CA GLY A 80 -32.84 -16.58 -13.68
C GLY A 80 -32.10 -15.28 -13.34
N SER A 81 -30.85 -15.42 -12.90
CA SER A 81 -30.04 -14.31 -12.40
C SER A 81 -29.59 -13.37 -13.52
N HIS A 82 -29.88 -12.09 -13.36
CA HIS A 82 -29.42 -11.01 -14.24
C HIS A 82 -28.69 -9.95 -13.42
N SER A 83 -27.80 -9.20 -14.06
CA SER A 83 -27.05 -8.15 -13.39
C SER A 83 -26.97 -6.88 -14.20
N ALA A 84 -26.92 -5.75 -13.51
CA ALA A 84 -26.73 -4.44 -14.10
C ALA A 84 -25.71 -3.63 -13.30
N THR A 85 -24.88 -2.87 -14.02
CA THR A 85 -23.95 -1.90 -13.45
C THR A 85 -24.52 -0.51 -13.65
N PHE A 86 -24.60 0.25 -12.56
CA PHE A 86 -24.97 1.65 -12.56
C PHE A 86 -23.76 2.49 -12.18
N THR A 87 -23.50 3.57 -12.91
CA THR A 87 -22.40 4.49 -12.63
C THR A 87 -22.95 5.83 -12.17
N TYR A 88 -22.36 6.41 -11.13
CA TYR A 88 -22.72 7.73 -10.65
C TYR A 88 -22.04 8.81 -11.49
N ASN A 89 -22.83 9.71 -12.10
CA ASN A 89 -22.33 10.80 -12.95
C ASN A 89 -22.11 12.13 -12.19
N GLY A 90 -22.12 12.08 -10.85
CA GLY A 90 -22.09 13.28 -9.98
C GLY A 90 -23.46 13.89 -9.65
N LYS A 91 -24.54 13.42 -10.29
CA LYS A 91 -25.93 13.86 -10.02
C LYS A 91 -26.90 12.69 -9.83
N SER A 92 -26.77 11.65 -10.65
CA SER A 92 -27.65 10.49 -10.69
C SER A 92 -26.88 9.21 -11.04
N TRP A 93 -27.52 8.08 -10.75
CA TRP A 93 -27.04 6.76 -11.15
C TRP A 93 -27.58 6.40 -12.53
N GLU A 94 -26.69 6.08 -13.47
CA GLU A 94 -27.02 5.72 -14.85
C GLU A 94 -26.67 4.27 -15.13
N LEU A 95 -27.56 3.54 -15.82
CA LEU A 95 -27.27 2.19 -16.28
C LEU A 95 -26.19 2.24 -17.36
N THR A 96 -25.02 1.69 -17.07
CA THR A 96 -23.87 1.69 -18.00
C THR A 96 -23.57 0.31 -18.58
N SER A 97 -24.02 -0.76 -17.92
CA SER A 97 -23.85 -2.12 -18.42
C SER A 97 -24.91 -3.09 -17.90
N GLY A 98 -25.20 -4.12 -18.69
CA GLY A 98 -26.15 -5.17 -18.35
C GLY A 98 -27.61 -4.74 -18.43
N GLU A 99 -28.49 -5.60 -17.95
CA GLU A 99 -29.92 -5.36 -17.89
C GLU A 99 -30.50 -6.08 -16.68
N LEU A 100 -31.46 -5.45 -16.00
CA LEU A 100 -32.32 -6.12 -15.03
C LEU A 100 -33.59 -6.55 -15.75
N VAL A 101 -34.02 -7.80 -15.56
CA VAL A 101 -35.15 -8.37 -16.28
C VAL A 101 -35.98 -9.21 -15.33
N TYR A 102 -37.30 -8.99 -15.33
CA TYR A 102 -38.26 -9.87 -14.65
C TYR A 102 -39.63 -9.81 -15.34
N ARG A 103 -40.48 -10.79 -15.04
CA ARG A 103 -41.84 -10.84 -15.55
C ARG A 103 -42.77 -10.08 -14.61
N GLU A 104 -43.61 -9.22 -15.19
CA GLU A 104 -44.63 -8.52 -14.44
C GLU A 104 -45.61 -9.49 -13.76
N GLY A 105 -45.86 -9.28 -12.46
CA GLY A 105 -46.73 -10.12 -11.65
C GLY A 105 -46.02 -11.30 -10.97
N ASP A 106 -44.78 -11.61 -11.36
CA ASP A 106 -43.98 -12.64 -10.70
C ASP A 106 -43.10 -12.03 -9.59
N PRO A 107 -42.84 -12.76 -8.49
CA PRO A 107 -41.91 -12.33 -7.47
C PRO A 107 -40.50 -12.22 -8.06
N ALA A 108 -39.97 -11.01 -8.07
CA ALA A 108 -38.56 -10.72 -8.36
C ALA A 108 -37.92 -10.14 -7.11
N TYR A 109 -36.69 -10.55 -6.83
CA TYR A 109 -35.93 -10.07 -5.68
C TYR A 109 -34.53 -9.68 -6.14
N ILE A 110 -33.97 -8.67 -5.49
CA ILE A 110 -32.59 -8.24 -5.71
C ILE A 110 -31.78 -8.82 -4.55
N PRO A 111 -31.28 -10.07 -4.65
CA PRO A 111 -30.56 -10.71 -3.56
C PRO A 111 -29.32 -9.94 -3.16
N HIS A 112 -28.69 -9.25 -4.12
CA HIS A 112 -27.42 -8.56 -3.91
C HIS A 112 -27.39 -7.20 -4.58
N VAL A 113 -26.84 -6.23 -3.86
CA VAL A 113 -26.36 -4.96 -4.41
C VAL A 113 -24.98 -4.69 -3.83
N TYR A 114 -24.00 -4.50 -4.70
CA TYR A 114 -22.61 -4.33 -4.30
C TYR A 114 -22.11 -2.94 -4.68
N TYR A 115 -21.42 -2.31 -3.75
CA TYR A 115 -20.37 -1.33 -4.07
C TYR A 115 -19.04 -2.05 -4.01
N ALA A 116 -18.48 -2.38 -5.17
CA ALA A 116 -17.26 -3.17 -5.30
C ALA A 116 -16.49 -2.71 -6.56
N PRO A 117 -15.78 -1.56 -6.53
CA PRO A 117 -15.22 -0.92 -7.73
C PRO A 117 -14.24 -1.79 -8.52
N ASN A 118 -13.58 -2.73 -7.85
CA ASN A 118 -12.66 -3.68 -8.47
C ASN A 118 -13.33 -4.90 -9.10
N TYR A 119 -14.65 -5.04 -8.98
CA TYR A 119 -15.37 -6.25 -9.36
C TYR A 119 -16.43 -5.97 -10.43
N LYS A 120 -16.82 -7.02 -11.15
CA LYS A 120 -17.91 -7.05 -12.11
C LYS A 120 -18.67 -8.37 -11.98
N TRP A 121 -19.94 -8.38 -12.34
CA TRP A 121 -20.66 -9.65 -12.44
C TRP A 121 -20.26 -10.38 -13.73
N ALA A 122 -19.90 -11.65 -13.62
CA ALA A 122 -19.63 -12.51 -14.76
C ALA A 122 -19.81 -13.98 -14.34
N ASN A 123 -20.26 -14.84 -15.25
CA ASN A 123 -20.40 -16.28 -14.99
C ASN A 123 -21.20 -16.61 -13.72
N THR A 124 -22.30 -15.88 -13.47
CA THR A 124 -23.19 -16.05 -12.29
C THR A 124 -22.56 -15.71 -10.93
N SER A 125 -21.39 -15.07 -10.90
CA SER A 125 -20.75 -14.62 -9.66
C SER A 125 -20.05 -13.27 -9.82
N LEU A 126 -19.61 -12.72 -8.69
CA LEU A 126 -18.81 -11.51 -8.65
C LEU A 126 -17.34 -11.86 -8.93
N MET A 127 -16.74 -11.20 -9.93
CA MET A 127 -15.41 -11.50 -10.45
C MET A 127 -14.55 -10.24 -10.51
N LEU A 128 -13.26 -10.34 -10.19
CA LEU A 128 -12.32 -9.22 -10.30
C LEU A 128 -12.22 -8.71 -11.76
N LYS A 129 -12.15 -7.39 -11.90
CA LYS A 129 -11.81 -6.73 -13.17
C LYS A 129 -10.34 -7.05 -13.52
N LYS A 130 -10.03 -7.04 -14.82
CA LYS A 130 -8.68 -7.32 -15.31
C LYS A 130 -7.68 -6.31 -14.70
N GLY A 131 -6.60 -6.81 -14.11
CA GLY A 131 -5.55 -5.98 -13.50
C GLY A 131 -5.91 -5.39 -12.14
N LYS A 132 -7.03 -5.80 -11.53
CA LYS A 132 -7.39 -5.45 -10.15
C LYS A 132 -7.12 -6.62 -9.21
N ALA A 133 -6.94 -6.31 -7.94
CA ALA A 133 -6.74 -7.28 -6.86
C ALA A 133 -7.84 -7.13 -5.80
N ALA A 134 -8.16 -8.22 -5.11
CA ALA A 134 -9.04 -8.18 -3.95
C ALA A 134 -8.38 -7.35 -2.83
N GLY A 135 -9.17 -6.72 -1.97
CA GLY A 135 -8.64 -5.94 -0.85
C GLY A 135 -7.93 -4.63 -1.20
N THR A 136 -7.81 -4.23 -2.47
CA THR A 136 -7.25 -2.91 -2.85
C THR A 136 -8.31 -1.82 -3.03
N ASP A 137 -9.57 -2.15 -2.76
CA ASP A 137 -10.69 -1.20 -2.74
C ASP A 137 -11.79 -1.71 -1.79
N GLU A 138 -12.76 -0.87 -1.48
CA GLU A 138 -13.91 -1.21 -0.65
C GLU A 138 -14.76 -2.30 -1.33
N TYR A 139 -15.31 -3.18 -0.49
CA TYR A 139 -16.23 -4.26 -0.87
C TYR A 139 -17.43 -4.23 0.07
N ILE A 140 -18.51 -3.58 -0.33
CA ILE A 140 -19.68 -3.36 0.53
C ILE A 140 -20.90 -3.97 -0.12
N GLU A 141 -21.64 -4.76 0.66
CA GLU A 141 -22.91 -5.34 0.24
C GLU A 141 -24.06 -4.62 0.94
N GLY A 142 -24.96 -4.05 0.14
CA GLY A 142 -26.15 -3.35 0.59
C GLY A 142 -27.42 -4.19 0.49
N LYS A 143 -28.57 -3.53 0.67
CA LYS A 143 -29.89 -4.12 0.45
C LYS A 143 -30.61 -3.36 -0.65
N ALA A 144 -31.44 -4.05 -1.42
CA ALA A 144 -32.27 -3.44 -2.43
C ALA A 144 -33.69 -4.01 -2.37
N ILE A 145 -34.69 -3.14 -2.54
CA ILE A 145 -36.11 -3.51 -2.55
C ILE A 145 -36.80 -2.97 -3.80
N ILE A 146 -37.70 -3.78 -4.36
CA ILE A 146 -38.57 -3.38 -5.47
C ILE A 146 -39.93 -2.98 -4.88
N THR A 147 -40.40 -1.78 -5.19
CA THR A 147 -41.67 -1.23 -4.68
C THR A 147 -42.53 -0.68 -5.82
N GLY A 148 -43.78 -0.29 -5.51
CA GLY A 148 -44.70 0.33 -6.49
C GLY A 148 -44.99 -0.56 -7.69
N ASN A 149 -45.30 -1.86 -7.49
CA ASN A 149 -45.50 -2.82 -8.58
C ASN A 149 -44.33 -2.91 -9.59
N GLY A 150 -43.12 -2.62 -9.12
CA GLY A 150 -41.93 -2.70 -9.95
C GLY A 150 -41.51 -1.39 -10.64
N GLU A 151 -42.04 -0.27 -10.17
CA GLU A 151 -41.73 1.07 -10.69
C GLU A 151 -40.53 1.72 -9.99
N THR A 152 -40.13 1.22 -8.82
CA THR A 152 -39.01 1.78 -8.06
C THR A 152 -38.12 0.69 -7.45
N ILE A 153 -36.81 0.77 -7.70
CA ILE A 153 -35.78 0.08 -6.94
C ILE A 153 -35.21 1.05 -5.91
N THR A 154 -35.30 0.72 -4.63
CA THR A 154 -34.61 1.45 -3.56
C THR A 154 -33.40 0.65 -3.09
N VAL A 155 -32.20 1.23 -3.23
CA VAL A 155 -30.92 0.68 -2.76
C VAL A 155 -30.53 1.41 -1.47
N SER A 156 -30.16 0.65 -0.43
CA SER A 156 -29.73 1.21 0.85
C SER A 156 -28.50 0.51 1.39
N PHE A 157 -27.59 1.32 1.91
CA PHE A 157 -26.41 0.89 2.66
C PHE A 157 -26.47 1.30 4.14
N ALA A 158 -27.57 1.89 4.61
CA ALA A 158 -27.66 2.55 5.91
C ALA A 158 -27.40 1.63 7.12
N GLU A 159 -27.72 0.34 7.01
CA GLU A 159 -27.48 -0.66 8.06
C GLU A 159 -26.21 -1.51 7.81
N THR A 160 -25.40 -1.15 6.81
CA THR A 160 -24.25 -1.98 6.43
C THR A 160 -23.06 -1.71 7.35
N THR A 161 -22.39 -2.79 7.76
CA THR A 161 -21.13 -2.73 8.52
C THR A 161 -20.03 -3.41 7.71
N ARG A 162 -18.86 -2.77 7.59
CA ARG A 162 -17.66 -3.41 7.04
C ARG A 162 -17.34 -4.66 7.84
N LYS A 163 -17.24 -5.80 7.16
CA LYS A 163 -16.88 -7.11 7.77
C LYS A 163 -15.36 -7.29 7.92
N TYR A 164 -14.57 -6.34 7.44
CA TYR A 164 -13.11 -6.33 7.43
C TYR A 164 -12.59 -5.02 8.03
N SER A 165 -11.28 -4.96 8.22
CA SER A 165 -10.56 -3.75 8.63
C SER A 165 -10.04 -2.96 7.43
N ARG A 166 -9.75 -1.68 7.64
CA ARG A 166 -9.01 -0.84 6.70
C ARG A 166 -7.62 -0.54 7.27
N LEU A 167 -6.58 -0.76 6.50
CA LEU A 167 -5.22 -0.32 6.81
C LEU A 167 -4.89 0.90 5.94
N ARG A 168 -4.74 2.06 6.57
CA ARG A 168 -4.25 3.28 5.93
C ARG A 168 -2.73 3.32 6.06
N ILE A 169 -2.03 3.48 4.94
CA ILE A 169 -0.58 3.58 4.86
C ILE A 169 -0.23 5.02 4.49
N ALA A 170 0.47 5.73 5.37
CA ALA A 170 1.02 7.05 5.08
C ALA A 170 2.40 6.89 4.43
N THR A 171 2.62 7.52 3.28
CA THR A 171 3.84 7.39 2.48
C THR A 171 4.03 8.61 1.56
N LEU A 172 4.83 8.47 0.49
CA LEU A 172 5.01 9.49 -0.55
C LEU A 172 3.70 9.77 -1.30
N PRO A 173 3.37 11.01 -1.66
CA PRO A 173 2.16 11.35 -2.41
C PRO A 173 2.25 10.95 -3.90
N ASN A 174 1.13 10.47 -4.46
CA ASN A 174 1.02 10.09 -5.88
C ASN A 174 2.03 9.06 -6.37
N GLU A 175 2.53 8.21 -5.47
CA GLU A 175 3.58 7.23 -5.76
C GLU A 175 3.02 5.81 -5.67
N GLN A 176 3.59 4.92 -6.49
CA GLN A 176 3.27 3.50 -6.41
C GLN A 176 4.11 2.85 -5.31
N ILE A 177 3.46 2.12 -4.42
CA ILE A 177 4.08 1.32 -3.38
C ILE A 177 3.72 -0.15 -3.54
N THR A 178 4.58 -1.00 -3.01
CA THR A 178 4.34 -2.43 -2.88
C THR A 178 4.07 -2.77 -1.42
N VAL A 179 3.06 -3.56 -1.16
CA VAL A 179 2.69 -4.03 0.18
C VAL A 179 2.72 -5.54 0.18
N ASP A 180 3.70 -6.11 0.88
CA ASP A 180 3.74 -7.54 1.15
C ASP A 180 2.96 -7.84 2.41
N THR A 181 2.16 -8.89 2.38
CA THR A 181 1.39 -9.35 3.54
C THR A 181 1.65 -10.81 3.81
N GLU A 182 1.70 -11.20 5.08
CA GLU A 182 1.67 -12.59 5.52
C GLU A 182 0.39 -12.84 6.33
N ASP A 183 -0.27 -13.97 6.05
CA ASP A 183 -1.55 -14.38 6.65
C ASP A 183 -2.64 -13.29 6.59
N PHE A 184 -3.06 -12.92 5.38
CA PHE A 184 -4.02 -11.83 5.14
C PHE A 184 -5.22 -12.33 4.34
N THR A 185 -6.44 -11.97 4.75
CA THR A 185 -7.67 -12.24 3.97
C THR A 185 -8.17 -10.93 3.36
N PRO A 186 -8.00 -10.70 2.04
CA PRO A 186 -8.45 -9.47 1.40
C PRO A 186 -9.98 -9.33 1.41
N ALA A 187 -10.47 -8.09 1.51
CA ALA A 187 -11.89 -7.79 1.39
C ALA A 187 -12.43 -8.27 0.04
N GLY A 188 -13.61 -8.90 0.06
CA GLY A 188 -14.20 -9.54 -1.12
C GLY A 188 -13.65 -10.94 -1.43
N SER A 189 -12.84 -11.52 -0.55
CA SER A 189 -12.38 -12.92 -0.60
C SER A 189 -12.75 -13.66 0.69
N SER A 190 -12.97 -14.97 0.58
CA SER A 190 -13.03 -15.90 1.73
C SER A 190 -11.69 -16.57 2.02
N ASP A 191 -10.73 -16.46 1.10
CA ASP A 191 -9.51 -17.24 1.11
C ASP A 191 -8.39 -16.42 1.75
N MET A 192 -7.74 -17.00 2.76
CA MET A 192 -6.58 -16.40 3.39
C MET A 192 -5.33 -16.65 2.55
N GLU A 193 -4.63 -15.58 2.25
CA GLU A 193 -3.34 -15.61 1.57
C GLU A 193 -2.23 -15.76 2.60
N GLN A 194 -1.44 -16.83 2.48
CA GLN A 194 -0.23 -16.98 3.29
C GLN A 194 0.81 -15.91 2.95
N LYS A 195 0.90 -15.54 1.66
CA LYS A 195 1.77 -14.50 1.15
C LYS A 195 1.03 -13.72 0.06
N GLY A 196 0.77 -12.45 0.33
CA GLY A 196 0.18 -11.52 -0.61
C GLY A 196 1.21 -10.48 -1.05
N ASN A 197 1.05 -9.98 -2.27
CA ASN A 197 1.86 -8.90 -2.83
C ASN A 197 0.92 -7.94 -3.56
N TYR A 198 0.79 -6.74 -3.02
CA TYR A 198 -0.19 -5.75 -3.47
C TYR A 198 0.52 -4.52 -4.01
N THR A 199 0.06 -4.06 -5.17
CA THR A 199 0.43 -2.76 -5.71
C THR A 199 -0.64 -1.75 -5.36
N LEU A 200 -0.26 -0.70 -4.64
CA LEU A 200 -1.13 0.42 -4.28
C LEU A 200 -0.55 1.72 -4.83
N THR A 201 -1.42 2.69 -5.07
CA THR A 201 -1.01 4.06 -5.41
C THR A 201 -1.54 4.98 -4.33
N SER A 202 -0.66 5.79 -3.75
CA SER A 202 -1.05 6.78 -2.75
C SER A 202 -1.77 7.97 -3.39
N ASP A 203 -2.66 8.60 -2.62
CA ASP A 203 -3.33 9.83 -3.02
C ASP A 203 -2.39 11.06 -2.93
N GLU A 204 -2.93 12.24 -3.28
CA GLU A 204 -2.22 13.52 -3.23
C GLU A 204 -1.69 13.88 -1.83
N LYS A 205 -2.24 13.26 -0.78
CA LYS A 205 -1.84 13.46 0.61
C LYS A 205 -0.93 12.33 1.12
N GLY A 206 -0.50 11.42 0.25
CA GLY A 206 0.38 10.30 0.62
C GLY A 206 -0.34 9.13 1.30
N ASN A 207 -1.65 8.97 1.15
CA ASN A 207 -2.37 7.84 1.75
C ASN A 207 -2.66 6.75 0.72
N ALA A 208 -2.32 5.51 1.06
CA ALA A 208 -2.75 4.31 0.36
C ALA A 208 -3.58 3.42 1.31
N TYR A 209 -4.41 2.54 0.75
CA TYR A 209 -5.36 1.75 1.54
C TYR A 209 -5.34 0.27 1.15
N LEU A 210 -5.36 -0.58 2.17
CA LEU A 210 -5.59 -2.02 2.02
C LEU A 210 -6.77 -2.44 2.91
N TYR A 211 -7.64 -3.30 2.39
CA TYR A 211 -8.90 -3.70 3.01
C TYR A 211 -8.91 -5.20 3.20
N GLY A 212 -9.12 -5.65 4.43
CA GLY A 212 -9.16 -7.08 4.74
C GLY A 212 -9.00 -7.36 6.23
N THR A 213 -8.71 -8.61 6.53
CA THR A 213 -8.54 -9.09 7.91
C THR A 213 -7.11 -9.58 8.09
N PHE A 214 -6.43 -9.04 9.10
CA PHE A 214 -5.16 -9.55 9.58
C PHE A 214 -5.42 -10.36 10.83
N ILE A 215 -4.84 -11.55 10.92
CA ILE A 215 -4.93 -12.42 12.10
C ILE A 215 -3.74 -12.20 13.04
N ASN A 216 -3.70 -12.97 14.12
CA ASN A 216 -2.56 -12.92 15.04
C ASN A 216 -1.27 -13.35 14.32
N ASN A 217 -0.21 -12.55 14.48
CA ASN A 217 1.09 -12.66 13.82
C ASN A 217 1.11 -12.36 12.32
N SER A 218 0.02 -11.86 11.73
CA SER A 218 0.08 -11.34 10.36
C SER A 218 1.12 -10.24 10.26
N GLU A 219 1.85 -10.21 9.15
CA GLU A 219 2.88 -9.21 8.89
C GLU A 219 2.48 -8.35 7.68
N VAL A 220 2.77 -7.05 7.75
CA VAL A 220 2.67 -6.13 6.62
C VAL A 220 3.99 -5.41 6.45
N THR A 221 4.60 -5.55 5.28
CA THR A 221 5.81 -4.82 4.90
C THR A 221 5.50 -3.86 3.75
N VAL A 222 5.70 -2.57 3.99
CA VAL A 222 5.51 -1.53 2.96
C VAL A 222 6.84 -1.24 2.29
N LYS A 223 6.83 -1.16 0.96
CA LYS A 223 8.02 -0.96 0.13
C LYS A 223 7.84 0.16 -0.89
N TYR A 224 8.93 0.86 -1.16
CA TYR A 224 9.03 1.81 -2.28
C TYR A 224 10.24 1.47 -3.14
N ARG A 225 10.02 1.23 -4.45
CA ARG A 225 11.07 0.82 -5.41
C ARG A 225 12.00 -0.28 -4.85
N GLU A 226 11.43 -1.27 -4.15
CA GLU A 226 12.08 -2.38 -3.40
C GLU A 226 12.65 -2.08 -1.99
N ALA A 227 12.77 -0.81 -1.60
CA ALA A 227 13.19 -0.43 -0.26
C ALA A 227 12.07 -0.72 0.76
N ALA A 228 12.31 -1.59 1.75
CA ALA A 228 11.37 -1.78 2.86
C ALA A 228 11.38 -0.53 3.75
N LEU A 229 10.25 0.18 3.79
CA LEU A 229 10.07 1.42 4.55
C LEU A 229 9.68 1.14 6.00
N THR A 230 8.84 0.12 6.21
CA THR A 230 8.39 -0.31 7.52
C THR A 230 7.84 -1.73 7.45
N THR A 231 7.89 -2.41 8.58
CA THR A 231 7.27 -3.71 8.78
C THR A 231 6.48 -3.68 10.07
N HIS A 232 5.21 -4.08 10.01
CA HIS A 232 4.33 -4.18 11.15
C HIS A 232 3.84 -5.61 11.32
N THR A 233 3.99 -6.14 12.53
CA THR A 233 3.42 -7.43 12.94
C THR A 233 2.22 -7.19 13.83
N PHE A 234 1.06 -7.70 13.42
CA PHE A 234 -0.16 -7.63 14.21
C PHE A 234 -0.08 -8.62 15.38
N SER A 235 -0.11 -8.12 16.61
CA SER A 235 -0.08 -8.94 17.83
C SER A 235 -1.43 -9.55 18.21
N GLN A 236 -2.47 -9.20 17.46
CA GLN A 236 -3.83 -9.72 17.59
C GLN A 236 -4.57 -9.51 16.28
N ALA A 237 -5.62 -10.28 16.06
CA ALA A 237 -6.46 -10.11 14.89
C ALA A 237 -7.09 -8.70 14.86
N THR A 238 -7.22 -8.14 13.65
CA THR A 238 -7.89 -6.88 13.44
C THR A 238 -9.39 -7.01 13.67
N GLU A 239 -9.97 -5.97 14.25
CA GLU A 239 -11.41 -5.85 14.44
C GLU A 239 -12.08 -5.39 13.14
N SER A 240 -13.20 -6.02 12.77
CA SER A 240 -14.03 -5.58 11.64
C SER A 240 -14.53 -4.16 11.84
N ALA A 241 -14.69 -3.43 10.74
CA ALA A 241 -15.08 -2.01 10.69
C ALA A 241 -14.11 -1.03 11.38
N LYS A 242 -12.94 -1.47 11.85
CA LYS A 242 -11.90 -0.59 12.38
C LYS A 242 -10.91 -0.18 11.30
N SER A 243 -10.35 1.02 11.49
CA SER A 243 -9.27 1.56 10.67
C SER A 243 -7.97 1.59 11.47
N TYR A 244 -6.93 1.01 10.88
CA TYR A 244 -5.56 0.99 11.38
C TYR A 244 -4.71 1.93 10.53
N ALA A 245 -3.61 2.41 11.10
CA ALA A 245 -2.70 3.30 10.41
C ALA A 245 -1.27 2.76 10.54
N LEU A 246 -0.54 2.82 9.43
CA LEU A 246 0.85 2.42 9.33
C LEU A 246 1.64 3.58 8.73
N ASP A 247 2.70 3.96 9.42
CA ASP A 247 3.60 5.02 8.97
C ASP A 247 4.75 4.43 8.15
N ALA A 248 4.76 4.78 6.87
CA ALA A 248 5.81 4.51 5.91
C ALA A 248 6.22 5.81 5.20
N THR A 249 6.14 6.96 5.88
CA THR A 249 6.53 8.25 5.32
C THR A 249 8.00 8.23 4.94
N VAL A 250 8.33 8.96 3.87
CA VAL A 250 9.69 9.18 3.39
C VAL A 250 9.94 10.68 3.34
N VAL A 251 11.01 11.12 3.98
CA VAL A 251 11.46 12.51 3.92
C VAL A 251 12.34 12.68 2.69
N SER A 252 11.97 13.57 1.76
CA SER A 252 12.84 13.92 0.64
C SER A 252 13.93 14.86 1.11
N LEU A 253 15.19 14.43 0.95
CA LEU A 253 16.38 15.27 1.09
C LEU A 253 17.13 15.39 -0.25
N ALA A 254 16.46 15.04 -1.36
CA ALA A 254 17.03 15.06 -2.71
C ALA A 254 16.71 16.36 -3.46
N ASP A 255 16.02 17.29 -2.81
CA ASP A 255 15.56 18.54 -3.40
C ASP A 255 16.77 19.46 -3.69
N GLU A 256 16.78 20.08 -4.89
CA GLU A 256 17.85 21.00 -5.28
C GLU A 256 17.92 22.19 -4.30
N GLY A 257 19.12 22.42 -3.74
CA GLY A 257 19.35 23.54 -2.82
C GLY A 257 18.91 23.29 -1.37
N ILE A 258 18.61 22.05 -0.98
CA ILE A 258 18.45 21.71 0.43
C ILE A 258 19.72 22.08 1.21
N THR A 259 19.55 22.66 2.39
CA THR A 259 20.67 23.13 3.22
C THR A 259 20.99 22.14 4.33
N TYR A 260 22.21 22.22 4.88
CA TYR A 260 22.64 21.44 6.04
C TYR A 260 21.63 21.53 7.19
N ASP A 261 21.27 22.74 7.61
CA ASP A 261 20.34 22.98 8.73
C ASP A 261 18.94 22.42 8.44
N GLN A 262 18.50 22.46 7.18
CA GLN A 262 17.22 21.88 6.79
C GLN A 262 17.22 20.36 6.92
N ILE A 263 18.32 19.69 6.52
CA ILE A 263 18.49 18.24 6.70
C ILE A 263 18.46 17.88 8.18
N VAL A 264 19.23 18.60 9.01
CA VAL A 264 19.29 18.38 10.47
C VAL A 264 17.88 18.46 11.07
N GLU A 265 17.16 19.54 10.77
CA GLU A 265 15.84 19.80 11.33
C GLU A 265 14.78 18.80 10.83
N ASP A 266 14.81 18.40 9.56
CA ASP A 266 13.84 17.45 9.02
C ASP A 266 14.06 16.03 9.55
N VAL A 267 15.31 15.62 9.76
CA VAL A 267 15.63 14.35 10.44
C VAL A 267 15.21 14.40 11.91
N LYS A 268 15.49 15.51 12.60
CA LYS A 268 15.14 15.69 14.01
C LYS A 268 13.63 15.63 14.26
N LYS A 269 12.82 16.26 13.40
CA LYS A 269 11.34 16.21 13.49
C LYS A 269 10.79 14.79 13.48
N GLU A 270 11.42 13.87 12.74
CA GLU A 270 11.00 12.47 12.73
C GLU A 270 11.19 11.82 14.12
N LEU A 271 12.27 12.16 14.83
CA LEU A 271 12.49 11.70 16.21
C LEU A 271 11.58 12.41 17.22
N ASP A 272 11.32 13.70 17.05
CA ASP A 272 10.37 14.45 17.87
C ASP A 272 8.94 13.88 17.75
N ALA A 273 8.61 13.30 16.59
CA ALA A 273 7.39 12.52 16.36
C ALA A 273 7.43 11.11 16.98
N GLY A 274 8.51 10.74 17.68
CA GLY A 274 8.71 9.45 18.34
C GLY A 274 9.08 8.31 17.39
N LYS A 275 9.51 8.60 16.16
CA LYS A 275 9.81 7.55 15.18
C LYS A 275 11.13 6.86 15.47
N THR A 276 11.14 5.56 15.20
CA THR A 276 12.34 4.71 15.23
C THR A 276 12.65 4.09 13.88
N TYR A 277 11.74 4.25 12.90
CA TYR A 277 11.94 3.94 11.50
C TYR A 277 12.01 5.28 10.78
N ILE A 278 13.17 5.57 10.19
CA ILE A 278 13.43 6.83 9.50
C ILE A 278 13.76 6.48 8.06
N ASN A 279 12.96 6.97 7.12
CA ASN A 279 13.14 6.73 5.70
C ASN A 279 13.47 8.04 5.01
N LEU A 280 14.65 8.12 4.41
CA LEU A 280 15.14 9.32 3.74
C LEU A 280 15.39 9.01 2.26
N MET A 281 14.95 9.92 1.39
CA MET A 281 15.27 9.87 -0.04
C MET A 281 16.38 10.87 -0.33
N LEU A 282 17.49 10.38 -0.88
CA LEU A 282 18.70 11.15 -1.13
C LEU A 282 18.98 11.25 -2.63
N ALA A 283 19.76 12.25 -3.02
CA ALA A 283 20.38 12.29 -4.35
C ALA A 283 21.34 11.09 -4.56
N PRO A 284 21.64 10.69 -5.81
CA PRO A 284 22.54 9.57 -6.09
C PRO A 284 23.96 9.72 -5.53
N ASP A 285 24.51 10.93 -5.64
CA ASP A 285 25.89 11.27 -5.28
C ASP A 285 25.93 11.98 -3.92
N VAL A 286 25.63 11.23 -2.86
CA VAL A 286 25.62 11.75 -1.49
C VAL A 286 27.05 12.08 -1.05
N ASP A 287 27.26 13.30 -0.58
CA ASP A 287 28.53 13.76 -0.01
C ASP A 287 28.61 13.52 1.50
N GLU A 288 29.80 13.75 2.06
CA GLU A 288 30.06 13.59 3.50
C GLU A 288 29.27 14.61 4.32
N GLU A 289 29.02 15.81 3.79
CA GLU A 289 28.28 16.88 4.46
C GLU A 289 26.80 16.50 4.67
N THR A 290 26.17 15.89 3.67
CA THR A 290 24.79 15.38 3.77
C THR A 290 24.67 14.28 4.83
N LEU A 291 25.62 13.34 4.87
CA LEU A 291 25.60 12.28 5.89
C LEU A 291 25.88 12.83 7.29
N ASP A 292 26.76 13.83 7.41
CA ASP A 292 27.01 14.52 8.68
C ASP A 292 25.75 15.24 9.19
N ALA A 293 25.04 15.97 8.31
CA ALA A 293 23.78 16.62 8.66
C ALA A 293 22.73 15.62 9.17
N ILE A 294 22.60 14.46 8.50
CA ILE A 294 21.70 13.39 8.95
C ILE A 294 22.13 12.89 10.33
N HIS A 295 23.43 12.64 10.54
CA HIS A 295 23.95 12.18 11.83
C HIS A 295 23.66 13.18 12.95
N ILE A 296 23.89 14.47 12.72
CA ILE A 296 23.60 15.54 13.67
C ILE A 296 22.10 15.60 13.96
N GLY A 297 21.23 15.54 12.93
CA GLY A 297 19.78 15.50 13.13
C GLY A 297 19.32 14.32 14.02
N LEU A 298 19.91 13.14 13.83
CA LEU A 298 19.64 11.98 14.70
C LEU A 298 20.09 12.25 16.15
N LEU A 299 21.29 12.82 16.34
CA LEU A 299 21.83 13.12 17.67
C LEU A 299 21.02 14.20 18.39
N GLU A 300 20.66 15.28 17.70
CA GLU A 300 19.84 16.36 18.24
C GLU A 300 18.39 15.95 18.52
N GLY A 301 17.89 14.93 17.82
CA GLY A 301 16.61 14.27 18.10
C GLY A 301 16.66 13.26 19.26
N ASP A 302 17.75 13.24 20.04
CA ASP A 302 17.96 12.30 21.15
C ASP A 302 17.86 10.81 20.72
N ALA A 303 18.36 10.47 19.52
CA ALA A 303 18.40 9.09 19.05
C ALA A 303 19.11 8.17 20.06
N ARG A 304 18.36 7.22 20.61
CA ARG A 304 18.92 6.25 21.56
C ARG A 304 19.87 5.30 20.86
N GLN A 305 20.84 4.78 21.61
CA GLN A 305 21.73 3.75 21.08
C GLN A 305 20.92 2.51 20.66
N TRP A 306 21.26 1.97 19.50
CA TRP A 306 20.69 0.73 18.95
C TRP A 306 19.15 0.76 18.78
N SER A 307 18.57 1.93 18.54
CA SER A 307 17.11 2.08 18.38
C SER A 307 16.65 2.44 16.97
N ILE A 308 17.53 2.97 16.12
CA ILE A 308 17.13 3.54 14.82
C ILE A 308 17.24 2.51 13.70
N ASN A 309 16.15 2.36 12.94
CA ASN A 309 16.12 1.66 11.66
C ASN A 309 16.13 2.73 10.56
N LEU A 310 17.24 2.84 9.85
CA LEU A 310 17.43 3.88 8.84
C LEU A 310 17.37 3.30 7.43
N THR A 311 16.53 3.87 6.57
CA THR A 311 16.47 3.52 5.15
C THR A 311 16.89 4.72 4.32
N LEU A 312 17.94 4.60 3.50
CA LEU A 312 18.36 5.65 2.57
C LEU A 312 18.13 5.21 1.13
N ILE A 313 17.22 5.90 0.45
CA ILE A 313 16.78 5.60 -0.92
C ILE A 313 17.52 6.53 -1.89
N GLY A 314 17.90 6.03 -3.06
CA GLY A 314 18.52 6.83 -4.13
C GLY A 314 20.05 6.86 -4.10
N CYS A 315 20.67 6.83 -2.91
CA CYS A 315 22.12 6.86 -2.74
C CYS A 315 22.83 5.69 -3.45
N LYS A 316 23.81 5.98 -4.32
CA LYS A 316 24.58 4.99 -5.09
C LYS A 316 25.92 4.65 -4.45
N LYS A 317 26.52 5.60 -3.74
CA LYS A 317 27.86 5.45 -3.17
C LYS A 317 27.91 5.94 -1.73
N ILE A 318 28.50 5.13 -0.85
CA ILE A 318 28.83 5.54 0.51
C ILE A 318 30.29 5.99 0.57
N PRO A 319 30.58 7.21 1.07
CA PRO A 319 31.95 7.67 1.25
C PRO A 319 32.69 6.87 2.34
N SER A 320 34.01 7.05 2.38
CA SER A 320 34.83 6.49 3.45
C SER A 320 34.32 6.99 4.79
N ARG A 321 34.17 6.09 5.78
CA ARG A 321 33.65 6.42 7.12
C ARG A 321 32.22 7.00 7.15
N GLY A 322 31.42 6.85 6.10
CA GLY A 322 30.11 7.52 5.98
C GLY A 322 29.15 7.31 7.15
N PHE A 323 29.13 6.14 7.78
CA PHE A 323 28.34 5.84 8.98
C PHE A 323 29.22 5.47 10.19
N MET A 324 30.51 5.79 10.16
CA MET A 324 31.43 5.39 11.22
C MET A 324 30.96 5.94 12.57
N TYR A 325 30.94 5.10 13.60
CA TYR A 325 30.47 5.43 14.95
C TYR A 325 28.98 5.78 15.10
N TRP A 326 28.12 5.45 14.14
CA TRP A 326 26.67 5.66 14.29
C TRP A 326 26.06 4.65 15.28
N LYS A 327 26.31 4.87 16.58
CA LYS A 327 25.90 3.97 17.68
C LYS A 327 24.39 3.90 17.90
N MET A 328 23.61 4.80 17.29
CA MET A 328 22.15 4.76 17.31
C MET A 328 21.55 3.71 16.37
N LEU A 329 22.30 3.26 15.36
CA LEU A 329 21.76 2.34 14.36
C LEU A 329 21.54 0.94 14.94
N LYS A 330 20.29 0.48 14.83
CA LYS A 330 19.86 -0.90 14.98
C LYS A 330 19.87 -1.62 13.63
N SER A 331 19.39 -0.96 12.59
CA SER A 331 19.44 -1.47 11.23
C SER A 331 19.64 -0.36 10.22
N ILE A 332 20.20 -0.71 9.06
CA ILE A 332 20.35 0.19 7.94
C ILE A 332 20.01 -0.49 6.62
N ALA A 333 19.26 0.19 5.77
CA ALA A 333 18.90 -0.26 4.44
C ALA A 333 19.36 0.73 3.38
N LEU A 334 20.22 0.26 2.46
CA LEU A 334 20.83 1.02 1.37
C LEU A 334 20.58 0.30 0.03
N PRO A 335 19.31 0.19 -0.38
CA PRO A 335 18.90 -0.67 -1.50
C PRO A 335 19.51 -0.26 -2.84
N ASN A 336 19.86 1.01 -3.03
CA ASN A 336 20.38 1.49 -4.32
C ASN A 336 21.91 1.56 -4.39
N VAL A 337 22.60 1.22 -3.30
CA VAL A 337 24.04 1.37 -3.19
C VAL A 337 24.77 0.32 -4.01
N THR A 338 25.81 0.75 -4.72
CA THR A 338 26.66 -0.10 -5.56
C THR A 338 28.13 -0.01 -5.18
N GLU A 339 28.56 1.11 -4.57
CA GLU A 339 29.93 1.33 -4.10
C GLU A 339 29.99 1.75 -2.62
N ILE A 340 30.90 1.16 -1.85
CA ILE A 340 31.07 1.47 -0.41
C ILE A 340 32.55 1.73 -0.09
N GLY A 341 32.82 2.88 0.55
CA GLY A 341 34.15 3.28 1.00
C GLY A 341 34.67 2.54 2.25
N GLU A 342 35.97 2.70 2.53
CA GLU A 342 36.64 2.12 3.70
C GLU A 342 35.95 2.52 5.01
N ASN A 343 35.88 1.61 6.00
CA ASN A 343 35.28 1.85 7.32
C ASN A 343 33.83 2.38 7.32
N ALA A 344 33.05 2.20 6.25
CA ALA A 344 31.73 2.82 6.11
C ALA A 344 30.79 2.59 7.30
N PHE A 345 30.75 1.38 7.88
CA PHE A 345 29.96 1.05 9.08
C PHE A 345 30.86 0.70 10.28
N SER A 346 32.09 1.19 10.29
CA SER A 346 33.02 0.83 11.35
C SER A 346 32.52 1.33 12.70
N ASP A 347 32.65 0.48 13.73
CA ASP A 347 32.17 0.74 15.08
C ASP A 347 30.66 1.02 15.20
N CYS A 348 29.83 0.55 14.27
CA CYS A 348 28.37 0.54 14.43
C CYS A 348 27.90 -0.63 15.30
N SER A 349 28.29 -0.64 16.57
CA SER A 349 28.19 -1.79 17.48
C SER A 349 26.76 -2.27 17.80
N GLY A 350 25.74 -1.52 17.39
CA GLY A 350 24.32 -1.86 17.54
C GLY A 350 23.66 -2.54 16.36
N LEU A 351 24.36 -2.63 15.22
CA LEU A 351 23.76 -3.15 13.99
C LEU A 351 23.36 -4.61 14.18
N GLN A 352 22.11 -4.89 13.83
CA GLN A 352 21.49 -6.22 13.85
C GLN A 352 21.00 -6.63 12.46
N LYS A 353 20.77 -5.67 11.56
CA LYS A 353 20.35 -5.94 10.18
C LYS A 353 20.93 -4.92 9.23
N VAL A 354 21.44 -5.40 8.10
CA VAL A 354 21.99 -4.56 7.03
C VAL A 354 21.38 -5.02 5.71
N VAL A 355 20.80 -4.10 4.95
CA VAL A 355 20.30 -4.36 3.58
C VAL A 355 21.17 -3.56 2.62
N LEU A 356 21.81 -4.23 1.66
CA LEU A 356 22.65 -3.59 0.65
C LEU A 356 22.08 -3.86 -0.74
N GLY A 357 22.28 -2.89 -1.64
CA GLY A 357 21.97 -3.01 -3.05
C GLY A 357 22.85 -4.00 -3.79
N ASN A 358 22.91 -3.88 -5.12
CA ASN A 358 23.79 -4.71 -5.95
C ASN A 358 25.20 -4.11 -5.98
N LEU A 359 26.06 -4.60 -5.08
CA LEU A 359 27.42 -4.10 -4.89
C LEU A 359 28.34 -4.53 -6.02
N THR A 360 29.02 -3.56 -6.61
CA THR A 360 30.03 -3.79 -7.64
C THR A 360 31.44 -3.56 -7.10
N LYS A 361 31.59 -2.68 -6.10
CA LYS A 361 32.88 -2.33 -5.51
C LYS A 361 32.77 -1.99 -4.03
N VAL A 362 33.63 -2.58 -3.20
CA VAL A 362 33.71 -2.27 -1.76
C VAL A 362 35.16 -2.13 -1.35
N TYR A 363 35.53 -1.02 -0.70
CA TYR A 363 36.91 -0.76 -0.28
C TYR A 363 37.18 -1.26 1.15
N GLY A 364 38.40 -1.76 1.38
CA GLY A 364 38.86 -2.29 2.67
C GLY A 364 38.67 -3.80 2.82
N ASN A 365 39.38 -4.39 3.79
CA ASN A 365 39.24 -5.80 4.19
C ASN A 365 39.05 -5.92 5.69
N VAL A 366 38.58 -7.09 6.15
CA VAL A 366 38.55 -7.45 7.57
C VAL A 366 39.91 -7.16 8.23
N GLY A 367 39.90 -6.29 9.24
CA GLY A 367 41.12 -5.88 9.98
C GLY A 367 42.07 -4.98 9.21
N LYS A 368 41.70 -4.53 8.01
CA LYS A 368 42.43 -3.56 7.17
C LYS A 368 41.44 -2.55 6.60
N LYS A 369 40.85 -1.75 7.50
CA LYS A 369 39.86 -0.72 7.19
C LYS A 369 38.56 -1.28 6.58
N GLY A 370 38.17 -2.47 7.00
CA GLY A 370 37.00 -3.16 6.46
C GLY A 370 35.70 -2.46 6.85
N ILE A 371 34.68 -2.60 6.02
CA ILE A 371 33.45 -1.81 6.16
C ILE A 371 32.66 -2.12 7.44
N PHE A 372 32.90 -3.26 8.09
CA PHE A 372 32.26 -3.68 9.35
C PHE A 372 33.26 -3.85 10.50
N ASP A 373 34.46 -3.28 10.41
CA ASP A 373 35.44 -3.36 11.50
C ASP A 373 34.88 -2.72 12.78
N GLY A 374 34.89 -3.45 13.90
CA GLY A 374 34.27 -3.01 15.17
C GLY A 374 32.78 -3.37 15.31
N CYS A 375 32.19 -4.05 14.34
CA CYS A 375 30.83 -4.61 14.41
C CYS A 375 30.85 -6.11 14.74
N GLU A 376 29.86 -6.58 15.50
CA GLU A 376 29.64 -8.01 15.75
C GLU A 376 28.86 -8.64 14.58
N THR A 377 29.52 -8.89 13.44
CA THR A 377 28.84 -9.33 12.20
C THR A 377 28.07 -10.64 12.35
N ARG A 378 28.49 -11.51 13.28
CA ARG A 378 27.76 -12.76 13.64
C ARG A 378 26.42 -12.53 14.32
N SER A 379 26.11 -11.30 14.69
CA SER A 379 24.78 -10.86 15.17
C SER A 379 23.98 -10.10 14.11
N ILE A 380 24.55 -9.86 12.93
CA ILE A 380 23.92 -9.12 11.83
C ILE A 380 23.25 -10.09 10.85
N ASP A 381 21.97 -9.85 10.60
CA ASP A 381 21.24 -10.42 9.47
C ASP A 381 21.49 -9.56 8.22
N LEU A 382 22.24 -10.10 7.25
CA LEU A 382 22.58 -9.42 6.00
C LEU A 382 21.56 -9.77 4.91
N VAL A 383 21.07 -8.76 4.21
CA VAL A 383 20.20 -8.92 3.06
C VAL A 383 20.86 -8.28 1.85
N LEU A 384 21.01 -9.06 0.79
CA LEU A 384 21.63 -8.65 -0.46
C LEU A 384 20.61 -8.67 -1.61
N SER A 385 20.93 -7.95 -2.68
CA SER A 385 20.27 -8.14 -3.97
C SER A 385 20.31 -9.61 -4.37
N LYS A 386 19.23 -10.10 -4.99
CA LYS A 386 19.19 -11.42 -5.63
C LYS A 386 20.14 -11.51 -6.81
N ASP A 387 20.47 -10.36 -7.42
CA ASP A 387 21.38 -10.26 -8.55
C ASP A 387 22.82 -9.97 -8.09
N GLN A 388 23.10 -10.04 -6.78
CA GLN A 388 24.44 -9.85 -6.25
C GLN A 388 25.36 -10.94 -6.76
N LYS A 389 26.48 -10.52 -7.37
CA LYS A 389 27.56 -11.43 -7.75
C LYS A 389 28.47 -11.75 -6.58
N ALA A 390 29.12 -12.90 -6.63
CA ALA A 390 30.19 -13.23 -5.69
C ALA A 390 31.25 -12.11 -5.71
N MET A 391 31.87 -11.81 -4.57
CA MET A 391 32.83 -10.72 -4.46
C MET A 391 34.23 -11.30 -4.33
N ASN A 392 35.13 -10.89 -5.23
CA ASN A 392 36.53 -11.32 -5.22
C ASN A 392 37.39 -10.21 -4.63
N ASP A 393 38.37 -10.58 -3.81
CA ASP A 393 39.31 -9.62 -3.28
C ASP A 393 40.45 -9.31 -4.23
N GLY A 394 41.02 -8.12 -4.06
CA GLY A 394 42.13 -7.67 -4.87
C GLY A 394 42.53 -6.24 -4.54
N GLU A 395 43.06 -5.56 -5.55
CA GLU A 395 43.49 -4.19 -5.46
C GLU A 395 42.91 -3.39 -6.62
N ALA A 396 42.28 -2.26 -6.32
CA ALA A 396 41.83 -1.28 -7.30
C ALA A 396 42.25 0.11 -6.83
N GLU A 397 42.76 0.93 -7.74
CA GLU A 397 43.19 2.30 -7.46
C GLU A 397 44.22 2.39 -6.31
N GLY A 398 45.12 1.40 -6.20
CA GLY A 398 46.15 1.36 -5.15
C GLY A 398 45.64 1.01 -3.76
N ARG A 399 44.39 0.53 -3.64
CA ARG A 399 43.71 0.22 -2.39
C ARG A 399 43.16 -1.19 -2.43
N TYR A 400 43.15 -1.86 -1.28
CA TYR A 400 42.47 -3.14 -1.17
C TYR A 400 40.97 -2.95 -1.42
N CYS A 401 40.41 -3.79 -2.27
CA CYS A 401 38.99 -3.76 -2.57
C CYS A 401 38.44 -5.15 -2.85
N TRP A 402 37.13 -5.26 -2.71
CA TRP A 402 36.34 -6.34 -3.24
C TRP A 402 35.61 -5.85 -4.49
N THR A 403 35.63 -6.66 -5.54
CA THR A 403 34.91 -6.38 -6.79
C THR A 403 33.99 -7.52 -7.14
N ALA A 404 32.82 -7.20 -7.68
CA ALA A 404 31.88 -8.19 -8.17
C ALA A 404 32.51 -9.09 -9.25
N ASP A 405 32.29 -10.39 -9.12
CA ASP A 405 32.53 -11.36 -10.16
C ASP A 405 31.66 -11.04 -11.39
N ILE A 406 32.09 -11.49 -12.56
CA ILE A 406 31.38 -11.28 -13.81
C ILE A 406 30.35 -12.40 -14.02
N ILE A 407 30.61 -13.60 -13.49
CA ILE A 407 29.87 -14.81 -13.83
C ILE A 407 29.06 -15.29 -12.64
N THR A 408 29.72 -15.55 -11.51
CA THR A 408 29.14 -16.30 -10.39
C THR A 408 28.14 -15.47 -9.60
N ASP A 409 26.87 -15.91 -9.58
CA ASP A 409 25.87 -15.39 -8.64
C ASP A 409 26.24 -15.77 -7.21
N TYR A 410 26.11 -14.81 -6.30
CA TYR A 410 26.51 -15.02 -4.91
C TYR A 410 25.66 -16.08 -4.22
N ASP A 411 24.36 -16.16 -4.51
CA ASP A 411 23.45 -17.14 -3.88
C ASP A 411 23.78 -18.61 -4.21
N LEU A 412 24.53 -18.84 -5.28
CA LEU A 412 25.08 -20.14 -5.70
C LEU A 412 26.49 -20.42 -5.16
N SER A 413 27.10 -19.48 -4.44
CA SER A 413 28.49 -19.58 -3.96
C SER A 413 28.62 -20.36 -2.64
N ASN A 414 29.83 -20.85 -2.37
CA ASN A 414 30.16 -21.49 -1.09
C ASN A 414 30.13 -20.49 0.08
N GLU A 415 30.43 -19.22 -0.22
CA GLU A 415 30.39 -18.10 0.69
C GLU A 415 28.96 -17.87 1.21
N HIS A 416 27.95 -17.92 0.34
CA HIS A 416 26.55 -17.85 0.77
C HIS A 416 26.16 -19.01 1.70
N VAL A 417 26.53 -20.26 1.35
CA VAL A 417 26.26 -21.43 2.20
C VAL A 417 26.93 -21.31 3.58
N SER A 418 28.16 -20.78 3.61
CA SER A 418 28.93 -20.56 4.84
C SER A 418 28.62 -19.24 5.55
N LYS A 419 27.62 -18.48 5.07
CA LYS A 419 27.21 -17.17 5.60
C LYS A 419 28.35 -16.16 5.66
N LYS A 420 29.22 -16.18 4.66
CA LYS A 420 30.36 -15.27 4.53
C LYS A 420 30.15 -14.28 3.40
N PHE A 421 30.54 -13.02 3.63
CA PHE A 421 30.54 -11.98 2.62
C PHE A 421 31.65 -10.97 2.92
N LEU A 422 32.48 -10.63 1.92
CA LEU A 422 33.62 -9.72 2.05
C LEU A 422 34.61 -10.12 3.18
N GLY A 423 34.77 -11.43 3.41
CA GLY A 423 35.60 -11.99 4.48
C GLY A 423 34.97 -12.03 5.87
N TYR A 424 33.80 -11.41 6.09
CA TYR A 424 33.07 -11.47 7.35
C TYR A 424 32.12 -12.66 7.40
N GLU A 425 31.87 -13.19 8.60
CA GLU A 425 30.82 -14.19 8.85
C GLU A 425 29.61 -13.50 9.50
N PHE A 426 28.41 -13.81 8.98
CA PHE A 426 27.14 -13.20 9.40
C PHE A 426 26.23 -14.20 10.12
N LYS A 427 25.26 -13.67 10.89
CA LYS A 427 24.21 -14.48 11.53
C LYS A 427 23.40 -15.26 10.49
N SER A 428 22.96 -14.52 9.48
CA SER A 428 22.27 -15.02 8.29
C SER A 428 22.57 -14.12 7.11
N ILE A 429 22.51 -14.70 5.90
CA ILE A 429 22.57 -13.96 4.65
C ILE A 429 21.39 -14.41 3.81
N THR A 430 20.67 -13.45 3.21
CA THR A 430 19.56 -13.75 2.30
C THR A 430 19.64 -12.91 1.04
N CYS A 431 19.37 -13.53 -0.11
CA CYS A 431 19.34 -12.88 -1.41
C CYS A 431 17.87 -12.86 -1.89
N ARG A 432 17.18 -11.72 -1.78
CA ARG A 432 15.70 -11.69 -1.93
C ARG A 432 15.14 -10.71 -2.97
N TYR A 433 15.88 -9.72 -3.47
CA TYR A 433 15.31 -8.63 -4.29
C TYR A 433 15.97 -8.43 -5.66
N LYS A 434 15.20 -8.18 -6.73
CA LYS A 434 15.73 -7.77 -8.05
C LYS A 434 15.88 -6.26 -8.05
N PHE A 435 17.01 -5.72 -8.48
CA PHE A 435 17.08 -4.30 -8.83
C PHE A 435 17.12 -4.20 -10.36
N GLU A 436 16.08 -3.62 -10.94
CA GLU A 436 16.05 -3.26 -12.37
C GLU A 436 16.69 -1.89 -12.61
#